data_AF-A0A9Q3HNS9-F1
#
_entry.id   AF-A0A9Q3HNS9-F1
#
_cell.length_a   1.000
_cell.length_b   1.000
_cell.length_c   1.000
_cell.angle_alpha   90.00
_cell.angle_beta   90.00
_cell.angle_gamma   90.00
#
_symmetry.space_group_name_H-M   'P 1'
#
loop_
_entity.id
_entity.type
_entity.pdbx_description
1 polymer ?
#
loop_
_entity_poly.entity_id
_entity_poly.type
_entity_poly.pdbx_seq_one_letter_code
_entity_poly.pdbx_strand_id
1 'polypeptide(L)'
;MIPSLELAYETLVHSSTGQTPAILKRGWNARIPEDTLWKDLIEIHPTAFSFKIMLDKVQHHSKERMNDAFDYENQNLDKSDKVPDIKVGGLDLVSNLNFDNI
;
A
#
# COMPACT_ATOMS: atom_id res chain seq x y z
N MET A 1 -18.53 7.13 3.68
CA MET A 1 -17.07 7.06 3.46
C MET A 1 -16.58 5.70 2.98
N ILE A 2 -17.19 4.58 3.39
CA ILE A 2 -16.69 3.22 3.07
C ILE A 2 -16.72 2.89 1.55
N PRO A 3 -17.78 3.20 0.77
CA PRO A 3 -17.87 2.75 -0.62
C PRO A 3 -16.80 3.37 -1.55
N SER A 4 -16.41 4.62 -1.31
CA SER A 4 -15.38 5.30 -2.09
C SER A 4 -13.99 4.70 -1.86
N LEU A 5 -13.71 4.27 -0.64
CA LEU A 5 -12.44 3.63 -0.29
C LEU A 5 -12.35 2.22 -0.87
N GLU A 6 -13.45 1.46 -0.84
CA GLU A 6 -13.54 0.13 -1.47
C GLU A 6 -13.31 0.23 -2.98
N LEU A 7 -13.94 1.21 -3.64
CA LEU A 7 -13.75 1.45 -5.06
C LEU A 7 -12.30 1.85 -5.39
N ALA A 8 -11.68 2.70 -4.58
CA ALA A 8 -10.28 3.08 -4.74
C ALA A 8 -9.36 1.85 -4.61
N TYR A 9 -9.59 1.01 -3.60
CA TYR A 9 -8.82 -0.20 -3.40
C TYR A 9 -8.99 -1.20 -4.56
N GLU A 10 -10.21 -1.39 -5.07
CA GLU A 10 -10.47 -2.31 -6.19
C GLU A 10 -9.79 -1.86 -7.51
N THR A 11 -9.57 -0.55 -7.68
CA THR A 11 -9.03 0.04 -8.92
C THR A 11 -7.54 0.38 -8.86
N LEU A 12 -6.91 0.31 -7.68
CA LEU A 12 -5.47 0.53 -7.52
C LEU A 12 -4.66 -0.68 -7.99
N VAL A 13 -3.53 -0.41 -8.65
CA VAL A 13 -2.59 -1.44 -9.09
C VAL A 13 -1.79 -1.92 -7.89
N HIS A 14 -1.79 -3.23 -7.66
CA HIS A 14 -1.01 -3.82 -6.56
C HIS A 14 0.46 -3.94 -6.98
N SER A 15 1.39 -3.61 -6.07
CA SER A 15 2.83 -3.55 -6.37
C SER A 15 3.43 -4.91 -6.75
N SER A 16 3.00 -5.99 -6.09
CA SER A 16 3.56 -7.32 -6.33
C SER A 16 3.02 -8.02 -7.59
N THR A 17 1.77 -7.77 -7.98
CA THR A 17 1.13 -8.46 -9.11
C THR A 17 1.04 -7.59 -10.36
N GLY A 18 1.22 -6.27 -10.23
CA GLY A 18 1.08 -5.32 -11.34
C GLY A 18 -0.35 -5.25 -11.90
N GLN A 19 -1.33 -5.85 -11.22
CA GLN A 19 -2.74 -5.90 -11.62
C GLN A 19 -3.63 -5.32 -10.52
N THR A 20 -4.82 -4.84 -10.90
CA THR A 20 -5.81 -4.35 -9.93
C THR A 20 -6.59 -5.51 -9.32
N PRO A 21 -7.02 -5.42 -8.05
CA PRO A 21 -7.86 -6.44 -7.44
C PRO A 21 -9.17 -6.71 -8.20
N ALA A 22 -9.75 -5.69 -8.86
CA ALA A 22 -10.94 -5.87 -9.70
C ALA A 22 -10.69 -6.82 -10.89
N ILE A 23 -9.53 -6.73 -11.54
CA ILE A 23 -9.15 -7.62 -12.64
C ILE A 23 -8.97 -9.05 -12.13
N LEU A 24 -8.30 -9.23 -10.99
CA LEU A 24 -8.07 -10.55 -10.41
C LEU A 24 -9.36 -11.22 -9.92
N LYS A 25 -10.31 -10.44 -9.38
CA LYS A 25 -11.58 -10.98 -8.83
C LYS A 25 -12.66 -11.15 -9.88
N ARG A 26 -12.82 -10.17 -10.77
CA ARG A 26 -13.97 -10.07 -11.69
C ARG A 26 -13.57 -10.18 -13.15
N GLY A 27 -12.29 -10.09 -13.48
CA GLY A 27 -11.80 -10.13 -14.87
C GLY A 27 -11.98 -8.83 -15.65
N TRP A 28 -12.49 -7.77 -15.01
CA TRP A 28 -12.68 -6.45 -15.63
C TRP A 28 -12.50 -5.34 -14.60
N ASN A 29 -12.04 -4.17 -15.05
CA ASN A 29 -11.91 -2.98 -14.22
C ASN A 29 -13.04 -2.00 -14.52
N ALA A 30 -13.65 -1.41 -13.48
CA ALA A 30 -14.68 -0.40 -13.66
C ALA A 30 -14.06 0.86 -14.27
N ARG A 31 -14.63 1.34 -15.38
CA ARG A 31 -14.21 2.59 -16.00
C ARG A 31 -14.75 3.76 -15.17
N ILE A 32 -13.94 4.25 -14.24
CA ILE A 32 -14.29 5.44 -13.45
C ILE A 32 -14.13 6.66 -14.36
N PRO A 33 -15.14 7.53 -14.49
CA PRO A 33 -15.02 8.76 -15.27
C PRO A 33 -14.05 9.71 -14.57
N GLU A 34 -12.84 9.84 -15.13
CA GLU A 34 -11.81 10.78 -14.67
C GLU A 34 -12.40 12.19 -14.53
N ASP A 35 -13.24 12.61 -15.48
CA ASP A 35 -13.89 13.93 -15.50
C ASP A 35 -14.75 14.27 -14.27
N THR A 36 -15.20 13.27 -13.49
CA THR A 36 -16.05 13.53 -12.31
C THR A 36 -15.23 13.90 -11.07
N LEU A 37 -13.96 13.50 -11.02
CA LEU A 37 -13.04 13.89 -9.94
C LEU A 37 -12.44 15.30 -10.16
N TRP A 38 -12.42 15.77 -11.41
CA TRP A 38 -11.73 17.01 -11.81
C TRP A 38 -12.70 18.17 -12.10
N LYS A 39 -14.02 17.94 -12.00
CA LYS A 39 -15.07 18.93 -12.32
C LYS A 39 -15.04 20.19 -11.45
N ASP A 40 -14.48 20.10 -10.23
CA ASP A 40 -14.30 21.24 -9.32
C ASP A 40 -12.88 21.81 -9.33
N LEU A 41 -12.00 21.36 -10.24
CA LEU A 41 -10.70 21.99 -10.45
C LEU A 41 -10.89 23.25 -11.32
N ILE A 42 -11.56 24.22 -10.71
CA ILE A 42 -11.79 25.58 -11.16
C ILE A 42 -10.50 26.14 -11.75
N GLU A 43 -10.66 26.84 -12.87
CA GLU A 43 -9.64 27.57 -13.61
C GLU A 43 -8.51 28.09 -12.72
N ILE A 44 -7.29 27.80 -13.16
CA ILE A 44 -6.01 27.94 -12.49
C ILE A 44 -5.85 29.33 -11.86
N HIS A 45 -6.34 29.50 -10.63
CA HIS A 45 -5.89 30.57 -9.75
C HIS A 45 -4.37 30.37 -9.56
N PRO A 46 -3.53 31.41 -9.45
CA PRO A 46 -2.07 31.24 -9.24
C PRO A 46 -1.73 30.32 -8.05
N THR A 47 -2.66 30.15 -7.11
CA THR A 47 -2.62 29.17 -6.02
C THR A 47 -2.61 27.70 -6.50
N ALA A 48 -3.28 27.37 -7.60
CA ALA A 48 -3.31 26.02 -8.17
C ALA A 48 -1.96 25.61 -8.77
N PHE A 49 -1.22 26.54 -9.37
CA PHE A 49 0.15 26.27 -9.82
C PHE A 49 1.08 26.01 -8.62
N SER A 50 0.98 26.83 -7.56
CA SER A 50 1.72 26.56 -6.32
C SER A 50 1.29 25.26 -5.64
N PHE A 51 0.01 24.90 -5.74
CA PHE A 51 -0.52 23.64 -5.21
C PHE A 51 0.00 22.44 -6.01
N LYS A 52 0.10 22.55 -7.35
CA LYS A 52 0.72 21.52 -8.18
C LYS A 52 2.18 21.31 -7.81
N ILE A 53 2.95 22.40 -7.65
CA ILE A 53 4.35 22.31 -7.21
C ILE A 53 4.45 21.66 -5.82
N MET A 54 3.54 22.00 -4.91
CA MET A 54 3.48 21.38 -3.59
C MET A 54 3.18 19.88 -3.71
N LEU A 55 2.20 19.49 -4.51
CA LEU A 55 1.85 18.08 -4.75
C LEU A 55 3.01 17.32 -5.37
N ASP A 56 3.68 17.88 -6.38
CA ASP A 56 4.84 17.25 -7.02
C ASP A 56 5.96 17.00 -6.00
N LYS A 57 6.22 17.95 -5.09
CA LYS A 57 7.20 17.79 -4.00
C LYS A 57 6.76 16.73 -2.99
N VAL A 58 5.49 16.70 -2.62
CA VAL A 58 4.94 15.72 -1.68
C VAL A 58 5.01 14.31 -2.27
N GLN A 59 4.67 14.15 -3.55
CA GLN A 59 4.78 12.87 -4.26
C GLN A 59 6.22 12.40 -4.35
N HIS A 60 7.16 13.28 -4.69
CA HIS A 60 8.59 12.96 -4.71
C HIS A 60 9.07 12.49 -3.34
N HIS A 61 8.75 13.26 -2.28
CA HIS A 61 9.16 12.92 -0.93
C HIS A 61 8.51 11.62 -0.44
N SER A 62 7.23 11.40 -0.74
CA SER A 62 6.54 10.17 -0.39
C SER A 62 7.20 8.95 -1.05
N LYS A 63 7.64 9.09 -2.31
CA LYS A 63 8.33 8.01 -3.04
C LYS A 63 9.69 7.70 -2.42
N GLU A 64 10.46 8.73 -2.04
CA GLU A 64 11.72 8.55 -1.31
C GLU A 64 11.49 7.83 0.02
N ARG A 65 10.51 8.27 0.81
CA ARG A 65 10.18 7.64 2.09
C ARG A 65 9.73 6.19 1.96
N MET A 66 9.00 5.85 0.90
CA MET A 66 8.63 4.47 0.61
C MET A 66 9.85 3.60 0.30
N ASN A 67 10.81 4.12 -0.48
CA ASN A 67 12.06 3.41 -0.76
C ASN A 67 12.90 3.26 0.50
N ASP A 68 13.06 4.32 1.30
CA ASP A 68 13.81 4.28 2.56
C ASP A 68 13.21 3.26 3.55
N ALA A 69 11.88 3.18 3.62
CA ALA A 69 11.18 2.21 4.46
C ALA A 69 11.41 0.77 3.96
N PHE A 70 11.36 0.55 2.65
CA PHE A 70 11.62 -0.75 2.04
C PHE A 70 13.08 -1.19 2.25
N ASP A 71 14.04 -0.28 2.10
CA ASP A 71 15.45 -0.56 2.34
C ASP A 71 15.74 -0.84 3.83
N TYR A 72 15.07 -0.12 4.74
CA TYR A 72 15.15 -0.40 6.18
C TYR A 72 14.57 -1.76 6.55
N GLU A 73 13.42 -2.12 5.95
CA GLU A 73 12.79 -3.43 6.17
C GLU A 73 13.70 -4.56 5.68
N ASN A 74 14.22 -4.47 4.45
CA ASN A 74 15.15 -5.47 3.91
C ASN A 74 16.40 -5.64 4.80
N GLN A 75 17.00 -4.54 5.25
CA GLN A 75 18.19 -4.60 6.12
C GLN A 75 17.94 -5.17 7.52
N ASN A 76 16.70 -5.14 8.01
CA ASN A 76 16.33 -5.73 9.30
C ASN A 76 15.88 -7.18 9.16
N LEU A 77 15.17 -7.52 8.09
CA LEU A 77 14.79 -8.89 7.78
C LEU A 77 16.02 -9.78 7.58
N ASP A 78 17.03 -9.31 6.82
CA ASP A 78 18.30 -10.03 6.62
C ASP A 78 19.07 -10.32 7.93
N LYS A 79 18.83 -9.53 9.00
CA LYS A 79 19.46 -9.72 10.31
C LYS A 79 18.67 -10.62 11.25
N SER A 80 17.36 -10.76 11.02
CA SER A 80 16.45 -11.52 11.87
C SER A 80 16.31 -12.98 11.44
N ASP A 81 16.74 -13.34 10.23
CA ASP A 81 16.73 -14.73 9.73
C ASP A 81 17.86 -15.60 10.31
N LYS A 82 18.08 -15.52 11.63
CA LYS A 82 18.63 -16.68 12.34
C LYS A 82 17.50 -17.69 12.46
N VAL A 83 17.38 -18.54 11.44
CA VAL A 83 16.55 -19.76 11.52
C VAL A 83 16.92 -20.47 12.83
N PRO A 84 15.98 -20.64 13.78
CA PRO A 84 16.28 -21.37 15.00
C PRO A 84 16.61 -22.81 14.63
N ASP A 85 17.80 -23.27 15.02
CA ASP A 85 18.23 -24.68 14.88
C ASP A 85 17.45 -25.53 15.89
N ILE A 86 16.20 -25.87 15.56
CA ILE A 86 15.33 -26.68 16.42
C ILE A 86 15.82 -28.12 16.37
N LYS A 87 16.57 -28.52 17.40
CA LYS A 87 17.02 -29.91 17.57
C LYS A 87 15.91 -30.76 18.17
N VAL A 88 15.71 -31.96 17.62
CA VAL A 88 14.75 -32.94 18.15
C VAL A 88 15.15 -33.30 19.59
N GLY A 89 14.32 -32.91 20.56
CA GLY A 89 14.56 -33.08 22.00
C GLY A 89 14.85 -31.78 22.78
N GLY A 90 14.89 -30.61 22.12
CA GLY A 90 14.96 -29.30 22.77
C GLY A 90 13.61 -28.88 23.38
N LEU A 91 13.64 -28.28 24.58
CA LEU A 91 12.46 -27.71 25.23
C LEU A 91 12.26 -26.27 24.73
N ASP A 92 11.55 -26.11 23.63
CA ASP A 92 11.13 -24.79 23.14
C ASP A 92 9.74 -24.43 23.68
N LEU A 93 9.63 -23.21 24.21
CA LEU A 93 8.38 -22.65 24.73
C LEU A 93 7.52 -22.18 23.55
N VAL A 94 6.52 -22.98 23.18
CA VAL A 94 5.42 -22.52 22.31
C VAL A 94 4.50 -21.65 23.17
N SER A 95 4.46 -20.34 22.90
CA SER A 95 3.47 -19.47 23.53
C SER A 95 2.09 -19.84 22.98
N ASN A 96 1.23 -20.38 23.85
CA ASN A 96 -0.18 -20.57 23.53
C ASN A 96 -0.83 -19.19 23.37
N LEU A 97 -0.87 -18.67 22.14
CA LEU A 97 -1.77 -17.57 21.79
C LEU A 97 -3.19 -18.13 21.83
N ASN A 98 -3.97 -17.56 22.73
CA ASN A 98 -5.34 -17.90 23.06
C ASN A 98 -6.22 -17.88 21.80
N PHE A 99 -6.67 -19.04 21.32
CA PHE A 99 -7.68 -19.16 20.25
C PHE A 99 -9.09 -18.97 20.82
N ASP A 100 -9.36 -17.82 21.45
CA ASP A 100 -10.73 -17.45 21.85
C ASP A 100 -11.41 -16.66 20.72
N ASN A 101 -11.71 -17.34 19.62
CA ASN A 101 -12.90 -17.12 18.80
C ASN A 101 -12.96 -18.19 17.68
N ILE A 102 -13.69 -19.28 17.95
CA ILE A 102 -14.27 -20.15 16.92
C ILE A 102 -15.77 -19.89 16.94
#